data_AF-A0A2V8S5Z4-F1
#
_entry.id   AF-A0A2V8S5Z4-F1
#
_cell.length_a   1.000
_cell.length_b   1.000
_cell.length_c   1.000
_cell.angle_alpha   90.00
_cell.angle_beta   90.00
_cell.angle_gamma   90.00
#
_symmetry.space_group_name_H-M   'P 1'
#
loop_
_entity.id
_entity.type
_entity.pdbx_description
1 polymer ?
#
loop_
_entity_poly.entity_id
_entity_poly.type
_entity_poly.pdbx_seq_one_letter_code
_entity_poly.pdbx_strand_id
1 'polypeptide(L)'
;MQGIDHLIINSPYEEPHRHWDYNPHRMAFELAEGRRSSGYTVASTEKRLINDPGVFVSIPLVNQIRQRIKEWRANGYAGIS
;
A
#
# COMPACT_ATOMS: atom_id res chain seq x y z
N MET A 1 3.85 -24.34 -0.24
CA MET A 1 3.90 -22.88 -0.07
C MET A 1 3.90 -22.26 -1.44
N GLN A 2 2.86 -21.51 -1.82
CA GLN A 2 2.98 -20.63 -2.98
C GLN A 2 3.87 -19.47 -2.56
N GLY A 3 5.01 -19.32 -3.22
CA GLY A 3 5.96 -18.25 -2.97
C GLY A 3 5.53 -16.96 -3.67
N ILE A 4 6.36 -15.92 -3.56
CA ILE A 4 6.20 -14.72 -4.39
C ILE A 4 6.74 -15.05 -5.77
N ASP A 5 5.83 -15.29 -6.73
CA ASP A 5 6.23 -15.61 -8.10
C ASP A 5 6.73 -14.37 -8.85
N HIS A 6 6.18 -13.18 -8.56
CA HIS A 6 6.52 -11.91 -9.21
C HIS A 6 6.58 -10.76 -8.20
N LEU A 7 7.70 -10.02 -8.17
CA LEU A 7 7.87 -8.86 -7.28
C LEU A 7 7.29 -7.57 -7.88
N ILE A 8 7.42 -7.39 -9.20
CA ILE A 8 6.90 -6.22 -9.91
C ILE A 8 5.50 -6.58 -10.42
N ILE A 9 4.48 -6.13 -9.69
CA ILE A 9 3.08 -6.52 -9.90
C ILE A 9 2.18 -5.40 -10.43
N ASN A 10 2.73 -4.20 -10.65
CA ASN A 10 2.02 -3.02 -11.14
C ASN A 10 2.79 -2.35 -12.29
N SER A 11 2.05 -1.64 -13.15
CA SER A 11 2.60 -0.81 -14.24
C SER A 11 3.09 0.55 -13.72
N PRO A 12 4.16 1.13 -14.28
CA PRO A 12 4.58 2.50 -13.96
C PRO A 12 3.66 3.57 -14.59
N TYR A 13 2.80 3.19 -15.55
CA TYR A 13 1.94 4.11 -16.30
C TYR A 13 0.50 4.15 -15.76
N GLU A 14 0.12 3.19 -14.93
CA GLU A 14 -1.24 3.05 -14.40
C GLU A 14 -1.24 3.20 -12.87
N GLU A 15 -2.42 3.42 -12.29
CA GLU A 15 -2.55 3.38 -10.84
C GLU A 15 -2.28 1.95 -10.33
N PRO A 16 -1.56 1.76 -9.20
CA PRO A 16 -1.37 0.43 -8.64
C PRO A 16 -2.70 -0.21 -8.24
N HIS A 17 -2.98 -1.39 -8.77
CA HIS A 17 -4.21 -2.13 -8.49
C HIS A 17 -4.02 -3.23 -7.47
N ARG A 18 -2.78 -3.61 -7.15
CA ARG A 18 -2.48 -4.64 -6.15
C ARG A 18 -1.24 -4.30 -5.36
N HIS A 19 -1.06 -4.92 -4.20
CA HIS A 19 0.17 -4.84 -3.42
C HIS A 19 0.40 -6.12 -2.63
N TRP A 20 1.66 -6.40 -2.28
CA TRP A 20 1.98 -7.43 -1.30
C TRP A 20 1.72 -6.89 0.10
N ASP A 21 0.86 -7.57 0.86
CA ASP A 21 0.55 -7.27 2.25
C ASP A 21 1.09 -8.36 3.18
N TYR A 22 1.63 -7.97 4.32
CA TYR A 22 2.25 -8.91 5.25
C TYR A 22 1.21 -9.50 6.21
N ASN A 23 1.01 -10.82 6.15
CA ASN A 23 0.14 -11.54 7.06
C ASN A 23 0.97 -12.10 8.24
N PRO A 24 0.90 -11.51 9.44
CA PRO A 24 1.72 -11.92 10.58
C PRO A 24 1.35 -13.31 11.12
N HIS A 25 0.10 -13.77 10.91
CA HIS A 25 -0.33 -15.11 11.35
C HIS A 25 0.28 -16.22 10.51
N ARG A 26 0.46 -15.96 9.20
CA ARG A 26 1.04 -16.91 8.24
C ARG A 26 2.54 -16.70 8.03
N MET A 27 3.09 -15.61 8.57
CA MET A 27 4.46 -15.17 8.31
C MET A 27 4.79 -15.14 6.82
N ALA A 28 3.82 -14.68 6.02
CA ALA A 28 3.87 -14.71 4.56
C ALA A 28 3.27 -13.43 3.99
N PHE A 29 3.66 -13.10 2.75
CA PHE A 29 3.04 -12.02 2.00
C PHE A 29 1.90 -12.56 1.15
N GLU A 30 0.78 -11.85 1.17
CA GLU A 30 -0.41 -12.17 0.39
C GLU A 30 -0.67 -11.03 -0.59
N LEU A 31 -1.15 -11.38 -1.78
CA LEU A 31 -1.46 -10.37 -2.80
C LEU A 31 -2.82 -9.74 -2.46
N ALA A 32 -2.78 -8.49 -2.03
CA ALA A 32 -3.96 -7.69 -1.71
C ALA A 32 -4.40 -6.84 -2.90
N GLU A 33 -5.71 -6.70 -3.06
CA GLU A 33 -6.33 -5.82 -4.06
C GLU A 33 -6.29 -4.36 -3.62
N GLY A 34 -6.26 -3.47 -4.61
CA GLY A 34 -6.17 -2.04 -4.44
C GLY A 34 -4.76 -1.50 -4.18
N ARG A 35 -4.70 -0.16 -4.16
CA ARG A 35 -3.47 0.59 -3.89
C ARG A 35 -3.14 0.58 -2.40
N ARG A 36 -1.90 0.24 -2.06
CA ARG A 36 -1.40 0.29 -0.68
C ARG A 36 -1.59 1.68 -0.06
N SER A 37 -2.14 1.73 1.15
CA SER A 37 -2.23 2.93 1.97
C SER A 37 -0.86 3.60 2.12
N SER A 38 -0.83 4.92 2.02
CA SER A 38 0.40 5.68 2.25
C SER A 38 0.74 5.65 3.73
N GLY A 39 2.00 5.36 4.05
CA GLY A 39 2.49 5.30 5.42
C GLY A 39 3.89 4.70 5.48
N TYR A 40 4.40 4.58 6.70
CA TYR A 40 5.68 3.95 7.01
C TYR A 40 5.51 3.01 8.22
N THR A 41 6.39 2.03 8.34
CA THR A 41 6.39 1.11 9.48
C THR A 41 7.53 1.48 10.42
N VAL A 42 7.24 1.58 11.71
CA VAL A 42 8.24 1.75 12.77
C VAL A 42 8.34 0.48 13.60
N ALA A 43 9.52 0.16 14.13
CA ALA A 43 9.66 -0.96 15.06
C ALA A 43 8.78 -0.76 16.30
N SER A 44 8.20 -1.83 16.82
CA SER A 44 7.44 -1.75 18.07
C SER A 44 8.39 -1.47 19.24
N THR A 45 7.95 -0.62 20.17
CA THR A 45 8.74 -0.21 21.33
C THR A 45 8.68 -1.24 22.47
N GLU A 46 7.61 -2.04 22.53
CA GLU A 46 7.29 -2.86 23.70
C GLU A 46 7.91 -4.27 23.65
N LYS A 47 8.25 -4.81 22.48
CA LYS A 47 8.84 -6.15 22.37
C LYS A 47 9.85 -6.24 21.23
N ARG A 48 11.11 -6.56 21.56
CA ARG A 48 12.11 -7.04 20.60
C ARG A 48 11.78 -8.48 20.17
N LEU A 49 10.67 -8.66 19.47
CA LEU A 49 10.39 -9.92 18.79
C LEU A 49 11.34 -10.03 17.59
N ILE A 50 11.93 -11.21 17.39
CA ILE A 50 12.80 -11.49 16.23
C ILE A 50 12.06 -11.22 14.92
N ASN A 51 10.73 -11.40 14.90
CA ASN A 51 9.83 -11.17 13.77
C ASN A 51 8.79 -10.09 14.07
N ASP A 52 9.21 -8.97 14.65
CA ASP A 52 8.32 -7.84 14.89
C ASP A 52 7.78 -7.27 13.55
N PRO A 53 6.46 -7.32 13.28
CA PRO A 53 5.88 -6.69 12.09
C PRO A 53 6.00 -5.16 12.11
N GLY A 54 6.27 -4.58 13.28
CA GLY A 54 6.26 -3.15 13.52
C GLY A 54 4.84 -2.57 13.57
N VAL A 55 4.78 -1.25 13.76
CA VAL A 55 3.55 -0.47 13.77
C VAL A 55 3.49 0.36 12.51
N PHE A 56 2.45 0.16 11.70
CA PHE A 56 2.21 0.96 10.51
C PHE A 56 1.60 2.31 10.89
N VAL A 57 2.28 3.39 10.52
CA VAL A 57 1.83 4.77 10.68
C VAL A 57 1.37 5.29 9.34
N SER A 58 0.05 5.50 9.21
CA SER A 58 -0.57 6.06 8.02
C SER A 58 -0.16 7.53 7.81
N ILE A 59 -0.14 7.98 6.56
CA ILE A 59 -0.04 9.40 6.18
C ILE A 59 -1.41 9.83 5.61
N PRO A 60 -2.35 10.30 6.45
CA PRO A 60 -3.74 10.55 6.02
C PRO A 60 -3.84 11.56 4.89
N LEU A 61 -3.05 12.63 4.94
CA LEU A 61 -3.04 13.68 3.92
C LEU A 61 -2.77 13.12 2.52
N VAL A 62 -1.80 12.21 2.38
CA VAL A 62 -1.47 11.60 1.08
C VAL A 62 -2.63 10.75 0.58
N ASN A 63 -3.28 9.98 1.46
CA ASN A 63 -4.44 9.17 1.09
C ASN A 63 -5.61 10.05 0.64
N GLN A 64 -5.86 11.18 1.33
CA GLN A 64 -6.86 12.17 0.91
C GLN A 64 -6.53 12.80 -0.45
N ILE A 65 -5.28 13.18 -0.69
CA ILE A 65 -4.84 13.74 -1.98
C ILE A 65 -5.06 12.73 -3.12
N ARG A 66 -4.70 11.45 -2.91
CA ARG A 66 -4.91 10.39 -3.90
C ARG A 66 -6.38 10.24 -4.29
N GLN A 67 -7.28 10.25 -3.30
CA GLN A 67 -8.72 10.19 -3.54
C GLN A 67 -9.20 11.40 -4.37
N ARG A 68 -8.77 12.62 -4.02
CA ARG A 68 -9.10 13.83 -4.78
C ARG A 68 -8.59 13.80 -6.22
N ILE A 69 -7.36 13.31 -6.44
CA ILE A 69 -6.80 13.14 -7.78
C ILE A 69 -7.62 12.14 -8.60
N LYS A 70 -8.05 11.03 -7.98
CA LYS A 70 -8.88 10.03 -8.62
C LYS A 70 -10.23 10.63 -9.06
N GLU A 71 -10.89 11.38 -8.19
CA GLU A 71 -12.12 12.11 -8.50
C GLU A 71 -11.92 13.13 -9.61
N TRP A 72 -10.84 13.91 -9.55
CA TRP A 72 -10.51 14.89 -10.58
C TRP A 72 -10.30 14.25 -11.97
N ARG A 73 -9.61 13.10 -12.04
CA ARG A 73 -9.45 12.32 -13.27
C ARG A 73 -10.80 11.78 -13.78
N ALA A 74 -11.62 11.23 -12.89
CA ALA A 74 -12.95 10.71 -13.25
C ALA A 74 -13.88 11.80 -13.80
N ASN A 75 -13.70 13.05 -13.35
CA ASN A 75 -14.43 14.22 -13.84
C ASN A 75 -13.84 14.84 -15.11
N GLY A 76 -13.00 14.10 -15.86
CA GLY A 76 -12.45 14.57 -17.14
C GLY A 76 -11.43 15.69 -17.00
N TYR A 77 -10.69 15.72 -15.88
CA TYR A 77 -9.62 16.70 -15.65
C TYR A 77 -10.09 18.16 -15.63
N ALA A 78 -11.20 18.41 -14.92
CA ALA A 78 -11.78 19.75 -14.80
C ALA A 78 -10.73 20.81 -14.41
N GLY A 79 -10.71 21.94 -15.13
CA GLY A 79 -9.81 23.06 -14.86
C GLY A 79 -8.45 23.02 -15.58
N ILE A 80 -8.18 22.03 -16.43
CA ILE A 80 -7.07 22.10 -17.41
C ILE A 80 -7.58 22.88 -18.64
N SER A 81 -6.88 23.95 -19.04
CA SER A 81 -7.10 24.66 -20.33
C SER A 81 -5.86 24.60 -21.20
#